data_AF-A0A927W039-F1
#
_entry.id   AF-A0A927W039-F1
#
_cell.length_a   1.000
_cell.length_b   1.000
_cell.length_c   1.000
_cell.angle_alpha   90.00
_cell.angle_beta   90.00
_cell.angle_gamma   90.00
#
_symmetry.space_group_name_H-M   'P 1'
#
loop_
_entity.id
_entity.type
_entity.pdbx_description
1 polymer ?
#
loop_
_entity_poly.entity_id
_entity_poly.type
_entity_poly.pdbx_seq_one_letter_code
_entity_poly.pdbx_strand_id
1 'polypeptide(L)' 'MKLFEMTQIQNFKQLSPEQQRFTAKLINIEVKRIAKEKAIPEEKAYWGFTHGLYGSDRSI' A
#
# COMPACT_ATOMS: atom_id res chain seq x y z
N MET A 1 -10.66 -7.30 10.15
CA MET A 1 -10.15 -6.29 9.19
C MET A 1 -9.72 -4.95 9.81
N LYS A 2 -9.82 -4.68 11.13
CA LYS A 2 -9.40 -3.36 11.69
C LYS A 2 -7.96 -3.27 12.22
N LEU A 3 -7.37 -4.40 12.62
CA LEU A 3 -6.09 -4.37 13.35
C LEU A 3 -4.89 -4.03 12.46
N PHE A 4 -4.88 -4.53 11.22
CA PHE A 4 -3.78 -4.37 10.26
C PHE A 4 -3.70 -2.94 9.68
N GLU A 5 -4.84 -2.31 9.43
CA GLU A 5 -4.92 -0.92 8.97
C GLU A 5 -4.47 0.05 10.08
N MET A 6 -4.88 -0.21 11.32
CA MET A 6 -4.48 0.60 12.47
C MET A 6 -2.96 0.53 12.74
N THR A 7 -2.35 -0.65 12.64
CA THR A 7 -0.88 -0.78 12.83
C THR A 7 -0.08 -0.12 11.72
N GLN A 8 -0.50 -0.22 10.45
CA GLN A 8 0.20 0.46 9.36
C GLN A 8 0.13 1.99 9.47
N ILE A 9 -1.04 2.54 9.85
CA ILE A 9 -1.21 3.99 10.02
C ILE A 9 -0.42 4.51 11.23
N GLN A 10 -0.39 3.77 12.34
CA GLN A 10 0.39 4.15 13.53
C GLN A 10 1.89 4.12 13.26
N ASN A 11 2.38 3.08 12.57
CA ASN A 11 3.79 2.98 12.18
C ASN A 11 4.18 4.10 11.22
N PHE A 12 3.31 4.45 10.25
CA PHE A 12 3.58 5.54 9.30
C PHE A 12 3.69 6.91 9.99
N LYS A 13 2.87 7.17 11.02
CA LYS A 13 2.93 8.41 11.80
C LYS A 13 4.15 8.52 12.71
N GLN A 14 4.79 7.40 13.04
CA GLN A 14 6.04 7.37 13.82
C GLN A 14 7.30 7.53 12.96
N LEU A 15 7.18 7.47 11.62
CA LEU A 15 8.29 7.67 10.70
C LEU A 15 8.70 9.15 10.62
N SER A 16 9.99 9.39 10.40
CA SER A 16 10.49 10.73 10.09
C SER A 16 9.86 11.27 8.78
N PRO A 17 9.78 12.59 8.58
CA PRO A 17 9.19 13.17 7.36
C PRO A 17 9.82 12.65 6.06
N GLU A 18 11.11 12.34 6.06
CA GLU A 18 11.79 11.74 4.92
C GLU A 18 11.37 10.30 4.67
N GLN A 19 11.27 9.50 5.73
CA GLN A 19 10.79 8.13 5.66
C GLN A 19 9.33 8.06 5.19
N GLN A 20 8.49 9.00 5.60
CA GLN A 20 7.11 9.12 5.12
C GLN A 20 7.06 9.41 3.61
N ARG A 21 7.89 10.33 3.11
CA ARG A 21 7.98 10.63 1.68
C ARG A 21 8.51 9.44 0.88
N PHE A 22 9.49 8.74 1.42
CA PHE A 22 10.07 7.55 0.80
C PHE A 22 9.05 6.40 0.71
N THR A 23 8.36 6.10 1.80
CA THR A 23 7.30 5.08 1.84
C THR A 23 6.11 5.45 0.96
N ALA A 24 5.69 6.72 0.92
CA ALA A 24 4.65 7.18 -0.01
C ALA A 24 5.03 6.96 -1.48
N LYS A 25 6.30 7.17 -1.85
CA LYS A 25 6.81 6.86 -3.20
C LYS A 25 6.73 5.36 -3.50
N LEU A 26 7.14 4.51 -2.56
CA LEU A 26 7.07 3.05 -2.73
C LEU A 26 5.62 2.57 -2.93
N ILE A 27 4.68 3.07 -2.12
CA ILE A 27 3.27 2.75 -2.25
C ILE A 27 2.73 3.15 -3.64
N ASN A 28 3.08 4.35 -4.12
CA ASN A 28 2.62 4.82 -5.43
C ASN A 28 3.15 3.94 -6.58
N ILE A 29 4.43 3.54 -6.51
CA ILE A 29 5.02 2.62 -7.50
C ILE A 29 4.26 1.30 -7.53
N GLU A 30 3.97 0.74 -6.36
CA GLU A 30 3.32 -0.56 -6.24
C GLU A 30 1.85 -0.52 -6.70
N VAL A 31 1.14 0.55 -6.38
CA VAL A 31 -0.23 0.79 -6.85
C VAL A 31 -0.30 0.89 -8.37
N LYS A 32 0.65 1.61 -8.98
CA LYS A 32 0.76 1.70 -10.44
C LYS A 32 1.07 0.36 -11.09
N ARG A 33 1.94 -0.45 -10.45
CA ARG A 33 2.25 -1.81 -10.88
C ARG A 33 0.97 -2.67 -10.88
N ILE A 34 0.24 -2.69 -9.77
CA ILE A 34 -1.02 -3.44 -9.61
C ILE A 34 -2.08 -2.96 -10.61
N ALA A 35 -2.25 -1.65 -10.76
CA ALA A 35 -3.20 -1.05 -11.69
C ALA A 35 -2.94 -1.52 -13.14
N LYS A 36 -1.66 -1.53 -13.55
CA LYS A 36 -1.23 -2.02 -14.87
C LYS A 36 -1.40 -3.53 -15.02
N GLU A 37 -0.98 -4.31 -14.03
CA GLU A 37 -1.06 -5.78 -14.07
C GLU A 37 -2.50 -6.30 -14.10
N LYS A 38 -3.41 -5.63 -13.37
CA LYS A 38 -4.82 -6.04 -13.27
C LYS A 38 -5.74 -5.29 -14.24
N ALA A 39 -5.22 -4.33 -15.00
CA ALA A 39 -5.99 -3.42 -15.85
C ALA A 39 -7.15 -2.75 -15.09
N ILE A 40 -6.89 -2.32 -13.86
CA ILE A 40 -7.87 -1.64 -12.99
C ILE A 40 -7.45 -0.19 -12.72
N PRO A 41 -8.40 0.71 -12.39
CA PRO A 41 -8.09 2.07 -11.96
C PRO A 41 -7.13 2.10 -10.76
N GLU A 42 -6.23 3.09 -10.72
CA GLU A 42 -5.27 3.26 -9.63
C GLU A 42 -5.94 3.36 -8.25
N GLU A 43 -7.14 3.95 -8.17
CA GLU A 43 -7.92 4.03 -6.93
C GLU A 43 -8.33 2.64 -6.41
N LYS A 44 -8.77 1.74 -7.30
CA LYS A 44 -9.08 0.34 -6.93
C LYS A 44 -7.82 -0.43 -6.57
N ALA A 45 -6.72 -0.17 -7.25
CA ALA A 45 -5.42 -0.76 -6.92
C ALA A 45 -4.92 -0.28 -5.54
N TYR A 46 -5.07 1.01 -5.22
CA TYR A 46 -4.72 1.58 -3.91
C TYR A 46 -5.59 1.01 -2.80
N TRP A 47 -6.90 0.92 -3.02
CA TRP A 47 -7.81 0.28 -2.08
C TRP A 47 -7.40 -1.18 -1.85
N GLY A 48 -7.18 -1.96 -2.92
CA GLY A 48 -6.76 -3.34 -2.76
C GLY A 48 -5.38 -3.50 -2.12
N PHE A 49 -4.43 -2.62 -2.41
CA PHE A 49 -3.10 -2.63 -1.79
C PHE A 49 -3.18 -2.36 -0.29
N THR A 50 -3.92 -1.32 0.12
CA THR A 50 -4.12 -0.95 1.53
C THR A 50 -4.92 -2.00 2.31
N HIS A 51 -5.82 -2.72 1.65
CA HIS A 51 -6.60 -3.81 2.24
C HIS A 51 -5.89 -5.18 2.14
N GLY A 52 -4.62 -5.19 1.73
CA GLY A 52 -3.79 -6.40 1.68
C GLY A 52 -4.21 -7.41 0.61
N LEU A 53 -5.00 -7.01 -0.40
CA LEU A 53 -5.42 -7.85 -1.52
C LEU A 53 -4.28 -8.16 -2.49
N TYR A 54 -3.27 -7.30 -2.55
CA TYR A 54 -2.19 -7.35 -3.55
C TYR A 54 -0.78 -7.32 -2.95
N GLY A 55 -0.64 -7.61 -1.65
CA GLY A 55 0.67 -7.68 -1.00
C GLY A 55 1.50 -8.88 -1.46
N SER A 56 2.83 -8.69 -1.55
CA SER A 56 3.82 -9.72 -1.93
C SER A 56 3.85 -10.99 -1.06
N ASP A 57 3.12 -11.03 0.06
CA ASP A 57 3.08 -12.15 1.01
C ASP A 57 1.92 -13.13 0.76
N ARG A 58 1.28 -13.07 -0.41
CA ARG A 58 0.17 -13.97 -0.81
C ARG A 58 0.53 -14.96 -1.92
N SER A 59 1.81 -15.26 -2.09
CA SER A 59 2.22 -16.51 -2.74
C SER A 59 2.18 -17.64 -1.70
N ILE A 60 1.06 -18.37 -1.68
CA ILE A 60 0.98 -19.71 -1.08
C ILE A 60 1.58 -20.70 -2.07
#